data_AF-A0A932YP15-F1
#
_entry.id   AF-A0A932YP15-F1
#
_cell.length_a   1.000
_cell.length_b   1.000
_cell.length_c   1.000
_cell.angle_alpha   90.00
_cell.angle_beta   90.00
_cell.angle_gamma   90.00
#
_symmetry.space_group_name_H-M   'P 1'
#
loop_
_entity.id
_entity.type
_entity.pdbx_description
1 polymer ?
#
loop_
_entity_poly.entity_id
_entity_poly.type
_entity_poly.pdbx_seq_one_letter_code
_entity_poly.pdbx_strand_id
1 'polypeptide(L)'
;MNLKKIYAPRKEFVEHSKNVFLSAFDQKFRGERRPHSAFRYFLQGLASGVAIMIIVSGGAVYADERNVGPESILYPLKRSKEAVDLALTSDLGKPSLHLKFAERRLEEIKTFESDAPENPKILTLKSDFEGELRESLAALNGEPARTVAFATSSVSADPEAVSTSSPRTIRLKSGKREDEREEKRGNDKRKAVCESFQGILRSEIEGIESILKENPSFILKFEKKCLPVIRENDDSLERQIIELKEKIKSPEIKEKDTSDDNRGKQKDETQKVEQKREGKEFPKNDE
;
A
#
# COMPACT_ATOMS: atom_id res chain seq x y z
N MET A 1 36.32 -5.78 -54.44
CA MET A 1 35.53 -4.52 -54.52
C MET A 1 34.35 -4.62 -53.57
N ASN A 2 34.11 -3.60 -52.75
CA ASN A 2 33.09 -3.65 -51.70
C ASN A 2 31.78 -3.02 -52.20
N LEU A 3 30.86 -3.86 -52.68
CA LEU A 3 29.59 -3.43 -53.31
C LEU A 3 28.75 -2.52 -52.39
N LYS A 4 28.89 -2.65 -51.07
CA LYS A 4 28.22 -1.79 -50.08
C LYS A 4 28.54 -0.30 -50.23
N LYS A 5 29.72 0.07 -50.72
CA LYS A 5 30.08 1.49 -50.93
C LYS A 5 29.50 2.07 -52.21
N ILE A 6 29.23 1.23 -53.21
CA ILE A 6 28.72 1.66 -54.52
C ILE A 6 27.22 1.97 -54.44
N TYR A 7 26.49 1.23 -53.60
CA TYR A 7 25.05 1.42 -53.39
C TYR A 7 24.67 2.18 -52.12
N ALA A 8 25.65 2.78 -51.42
CA ALA A 8 25.35 3.59 -50.26
C ALA A 8 24.62 4.88 -50.71
N PRO A 9 23.41 5.16 -50.19
CA PRO A 9 22.70 6.39 -50.53
C PRO A 9 23.50 7.60 -50.05
N ARG A 10 23.37 8.71 -50.78
CA ARG A 10 23.99 9.99 -50.38
C ARG A 10 23.44 10.40 -49.01
N LYS A 11 24.29 10.91 -48.11
CA LYS A 11 23.91 11.31 -46.75
C LYS A 11 22.74 12.29 -46.74
N GLU A 12 22.76 13.25 -47.66
CA GLU A 12 21.69 14.25 -47.86
C GLU A 12 20.34 13.60 -48.15
N PHE A 13 20.30 12.54 -48.97
CA PHE A 13 19.08 11.82 -49.27
C PHE A 13 18.54 11.09 -48.04
N VAL A 14 19.41 10.48 -47.24
CA VAL A 14 19.01 9.77 -46.01
C VAL A 14 18.43 10.75 -44.99
N GLU A 15 19.09 11.89 -44.77
CA GLU A 15 18.62 12.92 -43.85
C GLU A 15 17.29 13.53 -44.31
N HIS A 16 17.18 13.85 -45.61
CA HIS A 16 15.95 14.40 -46.17
C HIS A 16 14.78 13.40 -46.06
N SER A 17 15.01 12.14 -46.45
CA SER A 17 14.00 11.08 -46.37
C SER A 17 13.56 10.81 -44.93
N LYS A 18 14.52 10.81 -43.99
CA LYS A 18 14.25 10.66 -42.56
C LYS A 18 13.38 11.81 -42.05
N ASN A 19 13.69 13.04 -42.40
CA ASN A 19 12.92 14.21 -41.96
C ASN A 19 11.50 14.21 -42.54
N VAL A 20 11.33 13.87 -43.82
CA VAL A 20 10.01 13.75 -44.47
C VAL A 20 9.20 12.60 -43.88
N PHE A 21 9.84 11.45 -43.62
CA PHE A 21 9.18 10.33 -42.97
C PHE A 21 8.76 10.67 -41.54
N LEU A 22 9.66 11.27 -40.75
CA LEU A 22 9.35 11.64 -39.37
C LEU A 22 8.25 12.71 -39.29
N SER A 23 8.22 13.68 -40.19
CA SER A 23 7.14 14.69 -40.19
C SER A 23 5.80 14.11 -40.62
N ALA A 24 5.77 13.24 -41.63
CA ALA A 24 4.56 12.53 -42.06
C ALA A 24 4.08 11.53 -40.99
N PHE A 25 5.02 10.85 -40.31
CA PHE A 25 4.74 9.95 -39.20
C PHE A 25 4.18 10.73 -38.02
N ASP A 26 4.79 11.84 -37.63
CA ASP A 26 4.30 12.68 -36.53
C ASP A 26 2.93 13.29 -36.88
N GLN A 27 2.66 13.62 -38.15
CA GLN A 27 1.36 14.12 -38.62
C GLN A 27 0.26 13.03 -38.59
N LYS A 28 0.57 11.82 -39.05
CA LYS A 28 -0.38 10.70 -39.14
C LYS A 28 -0.63 10.04 -37.78
N PHE A 29 0.41 9.98 -36.97
CA PHE A 29 0.38 9.50 -35.60
C PHE A 29 0.55 10.67 -34.63
N ARG A 30 -0.14 11.80 -34.91
CA ARG A 30 -0.55 12.76 -33.86
C ARG A 30 -1.56 12.08 -32.94
N GLY A 31 -1.18 10.94 -32.36
CA GLY A 31 -1.80 10.43 -31.17
C GLY A 31 -1.74 11.60 -30.20
N GLU A 32 -2.90 11.97 -29.68
CA GLU A 32 -3.06 12.99 -28.67
C GLU A 32 -1.98 12.78 -27.61
N ARG A 33 -0.84 13.48 -27.75
CA ARG A 33 0.15 13.60 -26.68
C ARG A 33 -0.48 14.55 -25.67
N ARG A 34 -1.60 14.13 -25.08
CA ARG A 34 -2.01 14.65 -23.79
C ARG A 34 -0.78 14.39 -22.94
N PRO A 35 -0.13 15.42 -22.37
CA PRO A 35 0.91 15.16 -21.40
C PRO A 35 0.26 14.22 -20.40
N HIS A 36 0.74 12.97 -20.32
CA HIS A 36 0.12 11.95 -19.48
C HIS A 36 0.24 12.49 -18.06
N SER A 37 -0.76 13.23 -17.60
CA SER A 37 -0.86 13.72 -16.24
C SER A 37 -0.73 12.53 -15.30
N ALA A 38 -1.32 11.39 -15.71
CA ALA A 38 -1.10 10.08 -15.12
C ALA A 38 0.38 9.69 -14.96
N PHE A 39 1.24 9.91 -15.96
CA PHE A 39 2.66 9.60 -15.87
C PHE A 39 3.41 10.58 -14.95
N ARG A 40 3.00 11.85 -14.90
CA ARG A 40 3.53 12.80 -13.91
C ARG A 40 3.15 12.42 -12.48
N TYR A 41 1.89 12.07 -12.24
CA TYR A 41 1.45 11.60 -10.92
C TYR A 41 2.11 10.27 -10.54
N PHE A 42 2.32 9.37 -11.51
CA PHE A 42 3.06 8.13 -11.30
C PHE A 42 4.51 8.41 -10.88
N LEU A 43 5.22 9.27 -11.61
CA LEU A 43 6.59 9.66 -11.27
C LEU A 43 6.66 10.37 -9.90
N GLN A 44 5.69 11.23 -9.59
CA GLN A 44 5.62 11.91 -8.31
C GLN A 44 5.36 10.94 -7.15
N GLY A 45 4.47 9.97 -7.35
CA GLY A 45 4.21 8.90 -6.38
C GLY A 45 5.41 7.97 -6.20
N LEU A 46 6.15 7.69 -7.28
CA LEU A 46 7.39 6.91 -7.21
C LEU A 46 8.48 7.66 -6.44
N ALA A 47 8.65 8.96 -6.71
CA ALA A 47 9.62 9.79 -6.00
C ALA A 47 9.30 9.92 -4.50
N SER A 48 8.03 10.14 -4.13
CA SER A 48 7.62 10.18 -2.73
C SER A 48 7.79 8.82 -2.05
N GLY A 49 7.47 7.73 -2.75
CA GLY A 49 7.70 6.37 -2.27
C GLY A 49 9.17 6.10 -1.96
N VAL A 50 10.07 6.47 -2.88
CA VAL A 50 11.53 6.34 -2.67
C VAL A 50 12.00 7.20 -1.50
N ALA A 51 11.52 8.43 -1.38
CA ALA A 51 11.89 9.32 -0.27
C ALA A 51 11.46 8.75 1.10
N ILE A 52 10.24 8.22 1.21
CA ILE A 52 9.76 7.53 2.42
C ILE A 52 10.64 6.31 2.71
N MET A 53 10.99 5.53 1.69
CA MET A 53 11.86 4.37 1.84
C MET A 53 13.25 4.77 2.39
N ILE A 54 13.84 5.86 1.89
CA ILE A 54 15.11 6.41 2.40
C ILE A 54 14.98 6.85 3.87
N ILE A 55 13.88 7.52 4.25
CA ILE A 55 13.66 7.95 5.64
C ILE A 55 13.52 6.73 6.57
N VAL A 56 12.73 5.73 6.17
CA VAL A 56 12.52 4.52 6.98
C VAL A 56 13.80 3.69 7.11
N SER A 57 14.55 3.52 6.01
CA SER A 57 15.83 2.81 6.04
C SER A 57 16.91 3.55 6.83
N GLY A 58 17.01 4.88 6.66
CA GLY A 58 17.93 5.72 7.44
C GLY A 58 17.64 5.67 8.95
N GLY A 59 16.36 5.71 9.33
CA GLY A 59 15.94 5.57 10.72
C GLY A 59 16.30 4.20 11.32
N ALA A 60 16.19 3.13 10.54
CA ALA A 60 16.56 1.78 10.98
C ALA A 60 18.07 1.64 11.22
N VAL A 61 18.90 2.23 10.37
CA VAL A 61 20.37 2.25 10.56
C VAL A 61 20.75 3.04 11.80
N TYR A 62 20.17 4.23 11.98
CA TYR A 62 20.42 5.06 13.16
C TYR A 62 20.03 4.38 14.47
N ALA A 63 18.89 3.67 14.50
CA ALA A 63 18.44 2.93 15.68
C ALA A 63 19.37 1.77 16.04
N ASP A 64 19.94 1.08 15.04
CA ASP A 64 20.89 -0.01 15.26
C ASP A 64 22.24 0.52 15.78
N GLU A 65 22.73 1.63 15.20
CA GLU A 65 24.01 2.23 15.60
C GLU A 65 24.00 2.80 17.03
N ARG A 66 22.88 3.41 17.44
CA ARG A 66 22.73 3.98 18.79
C ARG A 66 22.41 2.94 19.87
N ASN A 67 22.33 1.66 19.51
CA ASN A 67 21.91 0.56 20.38
C ASN A 67 20.67 0.93 21.21
N VAL A 68 19.58 1.29 20.53
CA VAL A 68 18.35 1.69 21.23
C VAL A 68 17.85 0.58 22.17
N GLY A 69 17.53 0.98 23.40
CA GLY A 69 17.01 0.08 24.43
C GLY A 69 15.58 -0.41 24.15
N PRO A 70 15.13 -1.48 24.84
CA PRO A 70 13.80 -2.10 24.70
C PRO A 70 12.60 -1.23 25.16
N GLU A 71 12.87 -0.11 25.82
CA GLU A 71 11.95 0.97 26.16
C GLU A 71 11.72 1.97 25.03
N SER A 72 12.65 2.03 24.07
CA SER A 72 12.55 2.95 22.94
C SER A 72 11.37 2.59 22.02
N ILE A 73 10.66 3.61 21.54
CA ILE A 73 9.62 3.46 20.52
C ILE A 73 10.15 2.88 19.20
N LEU A 74 11.47 2.94 18.98
CA LEU A 74 12.15 2.42 17.80
C LEU A 74 12.57 0.95 17.94
N TYR A 75 12.36 0.33 19.11
CA TYR A 75 12.74 -1.06 19.33
C TYR A 75 12.03 -2.08 18.39
N PRO A 76 10.74 -1.94 18.05
CA PRO A 76 10.10 -2.79 17.04
C PRO A 76 10.74 -2.68 15.65
N LEU A 77 11.34 -1.54 15.33
CA LEU A 77 12.06 -1.34 14.07
C LEU A 77 13.38 -2.13 14.07
N LYS A 78 14.10 -2.14 15.20
CA LYS A 78 15.29 -2.99 15.42
C LYS A 78 14.94 -4.47 15.19
N ARG A 79 13.84 -4.94 15.77
CA ARG A 79 13.32 -6.32 15.57
C ARG A 79 12.98 -6.63 14.11
N SER A 80 12.33 -5.70 13.42
CA SER A 80 12.02 -5.87 11.99
C SER A 80 13.28 -5.97 11.14
N LYS A 81 14.32 -5.17 11.44
CA LYS A 81 15.61 -5.26 10.76
C LYS A 81 16.26 -6.63 10.95
N GLU A 82 16.31 -7.13 12.19
CA GLU A 82 16.87 -8.44 12.51
C GLU A 82 16.17 -9.56 11.73
N ALA A 83 14.83 -9.52 11.61
CA ALA A 83 14.06 -10.48 10.82
C ALA A 83 14.39 -10.43 9.32
N VAL A 84 14.59 -9.23 8.77
CA VAL A 84 15.01 -9.04 7.37
C VAL A 84 16.43 -9.55 7.15
N ASP A 85 17.36 -9.22 8.05
CA ASP A 85 18.74 -9.70 7.99
C ASP A 85 18.79 -11.23 8.06
N LEU A 86 17.94 -11.85 8.89
CA LEU A 86 17.80 -13.30 8.97
C LEU A 86 17.26 -13.92 7.68
N ALA A 87 16.25 -13.27 7.07
CA ALA A 87 15.62 -13.74 5.84
C ALA A 87 16.56 -13.64 4.63
N LEU A 88 17.42 -12.62 4.58
CA LEU A 88 18.37 -12.40 3.49
C LEU A 88 19.66 -13.21 3.65
N THR A 89 19.97 -13.67 4.86
CA THR A 89 21.18 -14.44 5.14
C THR A 89 21.04 -15.89 4.66
N SER A 90 22.09 -16.39 3.97
CA SER A 90 22.16 -17.79 3.53
C SER A 90 22.07 -18.75 4.73
N ASP A 91 21.56 -19.96 4.53
CA ASP A 91 21.37 -20.94 5.62
C ASP A 91 22.65 -21.23 6.42
N LEU A 92 23.82 -21.25 5.76
CA LEU A 92 25.13 -21.42 6.41
C LEU A 92 25.51 -20.24 7.33
N GLY A 93 24.99 -19.04 7.07
CA GLY A 93 25.27 -17.82 7.84
C GLY A 93 24.29 -17.59 9.00
N LYS A 94 23.09 -18.18 8.96
CA LYS A 94 22.06 -18.01 10.00
C LYS A 94 22.51 -18.35 11.42
N PRO A 95 23.27 -19.45 11.68
CA PRO A 95 23.74 -19.75 13.04
C PRO A 95 24.57 -18.61 13.63
N SER A 96 25.47 -18.03 12.82
CA SER A 96 26.31 -16.90 13.25
C SER A 96 25.49 -15.64 13.51
N LEU A 97 24.39 -15.44 12.78
CA LEU A 97 23.53 -14.27 12.94
C LEU A 97 22.66 -14.38 14.20
N HIS A 98 22.06 -15.55 14.45
CA HIS A 98 21.34 -15.84 15.70
C HIS A 98 22.24 -15.67 16.93
N LEU A 99 23.50 -16.11 16.86
CA LEU A 99 24.46 -15.93 17.95
C LEU A 99 24.71 -14.43 18.23
N LYS A 100 24.89 -13.61 17.17
CA LYS A 100 25.00 -12.15 17.32
C LYS A 100 23.75 -11.52 17.95
N PHE A 101 22.56 -11.97 17.56
CA PHE A 101 21.32 -11.49 18.18
C PHE A 101 21.23 -11.90 19.65
N ALA A 102 21.63 -13.12 19.99
CA ALA A 102 21.69 -13.58 21.38
C ALA A 102 22.68 -12.75 22.23
N GLU A 103 23.89 -12.51 21.74
CA GLU A 103 24.88 -11.63 22.41
C GLU A 103 24.30 -10.24 22.69
N ARG A 104 23.65 -9.66 21.68
CA ARG A 104 22.99 -8.36 21.81
C ARG A 104 21.86 -8.35 22.84
N ARG A 105 21.01 -9.39 22.88
CA ARG A 105 19.96 -9.51 23.91
C ARG A 105 20.55 -9.61 25.31
N LEU A 106 21.67 -10.31 25.46
CA LEU A 106 22.38 -10.42 26.72
C LEU A 106 22.95 -9.07 27.19
N GLU A 107 23.48 -8.26 26.26
CA GLU A 107 23.91 -6.88 26.56
C GLU A 107 22.73 -6.00 26.98
N GLU A 108 21.60 -6.07 26.26
CA GLU A 108 20.39 -5.33 26.60
C GLU A 108 19.87 -5.71 27.99
N ILE A 109 19.81 -7.01 28.32
CA ILE A 109 19.42 -7.50 29.65
C ILE A 109 20.33 -6.91 30.72
N LYS A 110 21.66 -6.92 30.53
CA LYS A 110 22.61 -6.35 31.50
C LYS A 110 22.40 -4.86 31.72
N THR A 111 22.18 -4.10 30.65
CA THR A 111 21.87 -2.67 30.75
C THR A 111 20.52 -2.42 31.43
N PHE A 112 19.54 -3.30 31.21
CA PHE A 112 18.23 -3.18 31.84
C PHE A 112 18.22 -3.56 33.32
N GLU A 113 18.93 -4.63 33.69
CA GLU A 113 19.04 -5.07 35.07
C GLU A 113 19.75 -4.04 35.94
N SER A 114 20.71 -3.26 35.40
CA SER A 114 21.34 -2.16 36.12
C SER A 114 20.40 -0.98 36.36
N ASP A 115 19.52 -0.68 35.40
CA ASP A 115 18.68 0.51 35.42
C ASP A 115 17.32 0.28 36.11
N ALA A 116 16.71 -0.89 35.90
CA ALA A 116 15.38 -1.23 36.40
C ALA A 116 15.18 -2.76 36.57
N PRO A 117 15.65 -3.37 37.67
CA PRO A 117 15.69 -4.83 37.85
C PRO A 117 14.32 -5.53 37.90
N GLU A 118 13.24 -4.80 38.21
CA GLU A 118 11.88 -5.37 38.31
C GLU A 118 11.05 -5.21 37.02
N ASN A 119 11.65 -4.76 35.91
CA ASN A 119 10.90 -4.53 34.69
C ASN A 119 10.45 -5.86 34.03
N PRO A 120 9.15 -6.07 33.77
CA PRO A 120 8.65 -7.31 33.15
C PRO A 120 9.23 -7.58 31.75
N LYS A 121 9.78 -6.56 31.08
CA LYS A 121 10.47 -6.71 29.79
C LYS A 121 11.74 -7.56 29.87
N ILE A 122 12.36 -7.67 31.05
CA ILE A 122 13.54 -8.53 31.25
C ILE A 122 13.17 -9.99 30.98
N LEU A 123 11.97 -10.43 31.39
CA LEU A 123 11.49 -11.78 31.12
C LEU A 123 11.31 -12.04 29.63
N THR A 124 10.79 -11.05 28.87
CA THR A 124 10.64 -11.17 27.42
C THR A 124 12.01 -11.25 26.73
N LEU A 125 12.96 -10.41 27.12
CA LEU A 125 14.32 -10.43 26.56
C LEU A 125 15.05 -11.74 26.85
N LYS A 126 14.85 -12.32 28.05
CA LYS A 126 15.44 -13.60 28.42
C LYS A 126 14.87 -14.75 27.58
N SER A 127 13.56 -14.77 27.38
CA SER A 127 12.91 -15.74 26.49
C SER A 127 13.41 -15.59 25.05
N ASP A 128 13.59 -14.35 24.60
CA ASP A 128 14.11 -14.07 23.26
C ASP A 128 15.56 -14.55 23.13
N PHE A 129 16.42 -14.26 24.10
CA PHE A 129 17.81 -14.75 24.16
C PHE A 129 17.89 -16.29 24.08
N GLU A 130 17.09 -16.98 24.89
CA GLU A 130 17.03 -18.45 24.89
C GLU A 130 16.53 -18.99 23.54
N GLY A 131 15.57 -18.30 22.91
CA GLY A 131 15.10 -18.59 21.56
C GLY A 131 16.20 -18.49 20.50
N GLU A 132 16.93 -17.36 20.47
CA GLU A 132 18.04 -17.15 19.51
C GLU A 132 19.16 -18.18 19.71
N LEU A 133 19.51 -18.51 20.95
CA LEU A 133 20.49 -19.57 21.23
C LEU A 133 20.02 -20.92 20.72
N ARG A 134 18.76 -21.28 20.96
CA ARG A 134 18.19 -22.55 20.52
C ARG A 134 18.22 -22.66 18.99
N GLU A 135 17.82 -21.61 18.27
CA GLU A 135 17.85 -21.58 16.80
C GLU A 135 19.28 -21.68 16.27
N SER A 136 20.24 -20.99 16.91
CA SER A 136 21.66 -21.10 16.53
C SER A 136 22.18 -22.54 16.65
N LEU A 137 21.82 -23.24 17.73
CA LEU A 137 22.24 -24.63 17.98
C LEU A 137 21.53 -25.62 17.05
N ALA A 138 20.23 -25.42 16.79
CA ALA A 138 19.46 -26.24 15.86
C ALA A 138 20.05 -26.16 14.45
N ALA A 139 20.40 -24.95 14.01
CA ALA A 139 21.02 -24.72 12.72
C ALA A 139 22.42 -25.37 12.59
N LEU A 140 23.21 -25.41 13.67
CA LEU A 140 24.51 -26.11 13.69
C LEU A 140 24.36 -27.64 13.65
N ASN A 141 23.32 -28.19 14.29
CA ASN A 141 23.07 -29.63 14.32
C ASN A 141 22.45 -30.17 13.02
N GLY A 142 22.20 -29.30 12.04
CA GLY A 142 21.58 -29.69 10.76
C GLY A 142 20.13 -30.15 10.91
N GLU A 143 19.48 -29.85 12.05
CA GLU A 143 18.04 -30.05 12.14
C GLU A 143 17.39 -29.03 11.21
N PRO A 144 16.55 -29.46 10.24
CA PRO A 144 15.85 -28.53 9.38
C PRO A 144 15.02 -27.63 10.27
N ALA A 145 15.30 -26.32 10.21
CA ALA A 145 14.63 -25.30 11.01
C ALA A 145 13.12 -25.58 10.96
N ARG A 146 12.56 -26.00 12.10
CA ARG A 146 11.12 -26.07 12.24
C ARG A 146 10.68 -24.63 12.11
N THR A 147 10.11 -24.28 10.96
CA THR A 147 9.39 -23.02 10.78
C THR A 147 8.33 -22.99 11.88
N VAL A 148 8.67 -22.39 13.00
CA VAL A 148 7.72 -21.92 13.98
C VAL A 148 6.95 -20.86 13.22
N ALA A 149 5.87 -21.30 12.58
CA ALA A 149 4.84 -20.42 12.07
C ALA A 149 4.49 -19.54 13.26
N PHE A 150 4.93 -18.29 13.19
CA PHE A 150 4.58 -17.25 14.14
C PHE A 150 3.08 -17.05 13.96
N ALA A 151 2.31 -17.90 14.65
CA ALA A 151 0.89 -17.79 14.78
C ALA A 151 0.66 -16.52 15.60
N THR A 152 0.65 -15.38 14.92
CA THR A 152 -0.08 -14.21 15.39
C THR A 152 -1.47 -14.70 15.75
N SER A 153 -1.79 -14.65 17.04
CA SER A 153 -3.06 -15.02 17.63
C SER A 153 -4.21 -14.27 16.95
N SER A 154 -4.74 -14.83 15.87
CA SER A 154 -6.05 -14.48 15.34
C SER A 154 -6.98 -15.64 15.64
N VAL A 155 -7.80 -15.43 16.67
CA VAL A 155 -9.21 -15.85 16.80
C VAL A 155 -9.55 -17.25 16.28
N SER A 156 -9.89 -18.13 17.22
CA SER A 156 -10.51 -19.42 17.01
C SER A 156 -11.55 -19.43 15.90
N ALA A 157 -11.32 -20.25 14.88
CA ALA A 157 -12.37 -20.87 14.09
C ALA A 157 -11.91 -22.30 13.77
N ASP A 158 -12.68 -23.27 14.25
CA ASP A 158 -12.47 -24.71 14.12
C ASP A 158 -12.32 -25.16 12.65
N PRO A 159 -11.34 -26.02 12.33
CA PRO A 159 -11.38 -26.79 11.09
C PRO A 159 -11.64 -28.27 11.38
N GLU A 160 -12.90 -28.68 11.26
CA GLU A 160 -13.25 -30.09 11.04
C GLU A 160 -13.25 -30.42 9.53
N ALA A 161 -12.85 -31.67 9.25
CA ALA A 161 -13.04 -32.42 8.02
C ALA A 161 -12.09 -32.18 6.83
N VAL A 162 -10.93 -32.84 6.93
CA VAL A 162 -10.17 -33.38 5.80
C VAL A 162 -10.98 -34.51 5.13
N SER A 163 -11.20 -34.41 3.82
CA SER A 163 -11.62 -35.54 2.98
C SER A 163 -10.74 -35.65 1.75
N THR A 164 -9.91 -36.70 1.76
CA THR A 164 -9.06 -37.17 0.68
C THR A 164 -9.90 -37.66 -0.50
N SER A 165 -9.68 -37.14 -1.71
CA SER A 165 -10.12 -37.80 -2.93
C SER A 165 -9.07 -37.78 -4.05
N SER A 166 -9.02 -38.93 -4.71
CA SER A 166 -8.02 -39.48 -5.62
C SER A 166 -7.87 -38.74 -6.96
N PRO A 167 -6.70 -38.76 -7.64
CA PRO A 167 -6.49 -38.04 -8.88
C PRO A 167 -7.14 -38.76 -10.07
N ARG A 168 -8.22 -38.16 -10.61
CA ARG A 168 -8.80 -38.54 -11.91
C ARG A 168 -8.09 -37.82 -13.04
N THR A 169 -7.55 -38.60 -13.98
CA THR A 169 -7.00 -38.18 -15.27
C THR A 169 -7.99 -37.34 -16.08
N ILE A 170 -7.65 -36.08 -16.33
CA ILE A 170 -8.44 -35.15 -17.15
C ILE A 170 -8.05 -35.34 -18.62
N ARG A 171 -8.98 -35.88 -19.42
CA ARG A 171 -8.90 -35.94 -20.87
C ARG A 171 -9.42 -34.61 -21.44
N LEU A 172 -8.51 -33.80 -21.97
CA LEU A 172 -8.80 -32.52 -22.61
C LEU A 172 -9.62 -32.73 -23.90
N LYS A 173 -10.87 -32.25 -23.90
CA LYS A 173 -11.62 -31.93 -25.13
C LYS A 173 -11.62 -30.42 -25.29
N SER A 174 -10.77 -29.92 -26.18
CA SER A 174 -10.71 -28.53 -26.62
C SER A 174 -11.66 -28.32 -27.80
N GLY A 175 -12.66 -27.45 -27.63
CA GLY A 175 -13.48 -26.97 -28.73
C GLY A 175 -14.70 -26.20 -28.23
N LYS A 176 -14.70 -24.86 -28.44
CA LYS A 176 -15.82 -23.91 -28.23
C LYS A 176 -16.25 -23.58 -26.78
N ARG A 177 -15.33 -23.29 -25.86
CA ARG A 177 -15.68 -22.87 -24.47
C ARG A 177 -15.03 -21.58 -23.97
N GLU A 178 -14.33 -20.82 -24.81
CA GLU A 178 -13.62 -19.63 -24.33
C GLU A 178 -14.56 -18.42 -24.17
N ASP A 179 -15.51 -18.21 -25.09
CA ASP A 179 -16.42 -17.07 -25.04
C ASP A 179 -17.41 -17.13 -23.85
N GLU A 180 -17.98 -18.30 -23.54
CA GLU A 180 -18.86 -18.47 -22.37
C GLU A 180 -18.11 -18.32 -21.03
N ARG A 181 -16.79 -18.55 -21.02
CA ARG A 181 -15.99 -18.50 -19.78
C ARG A 181 -15.57 -17.08 -19.44
N GLU A 182 -15.39 -16.21 -20.44
CA GLU A 182 -15.14 -14.79 -20.22
C GLU A 182 -16.40 -14.04 -19.75
N GLU A 183 -17.57 -14.39 -20.30
CA GLU A 183 -18.84 -13.79 -19.87
C GLU A 183 -19.16 -14.12 -18.40
N LYS A 184 -18.96 -15.39 -17.99
CA LYS A 184 -19.14 -15.80 -16.57
C LYS A 184 -18.19 -15.06 -15.63
N ARG A 185 -16.90 -14.95 -15.98
CA ARG A 185 -15.92 -14.20 -15.16
C ARG A 185 -16.25 -12.72 -15.05
N GLY A 186 -16.85 -12.12 -16.07
CA GLY A 186 -17.33 -10.74 -16.05
C GLY A 186 -18.47 -10.53 -15.05
N ASN A 187 -19.41 -11.49 -14.99
CA ASN A 187 -20.56 -11.43 -14.09
C ASN A 187 -20.17 -11.67 -12.63
N ASP A 188 -19.25 -12.61 -12.34
CA ASP A 188 -18.80 -12.88 -10.97
C ASP A 188 -18.14 -11.65 -10.32
N LYS A 189 -17.31 -10.92 -11.08
CA LYS A 189 -16.68 -9.68 -10.59
C LYS A 189 -17.70 -8.57 -10.35
N ARG A 190 -18.71 -8.45 -11.21
CA ARG A 190 -19.80 -7.48 -11.02
C ARG A 190 -20.59 -7.82 -9.77
N LYS A 191 -20.91 -9.10 -9.55
CA LYS A 191 -21.62 -9.58 -8.36
C LYS A 191 -20.88 -9.22 -7.07
N ALA A 192 -19.58 -9.51 -6.98
CA ALA A 192 -18.77 -9.18 -5.80
C ALA A 192 -18.74 -7.67 -5.48
N VAL A 193 -18.68 -6.82 -6.52
CA VAL A 193 -18.72 -5.35 -6.34
C VAL A 193 -20.10 -4.90 -5.86
N CYS A 194 -21.18 -5.45 -6.41
CA CYS A 194 -22.54 -5.13 -5.98
C CYS A 194 -22.81 -5.60 -4.53
N GLU A 195 -22.33 -6.78 -4.14
CA GLU A 195 -22.44 -7.31 -2.77
C GLU A 195 -21.66 -6.47 -1.76
N SER A 196 -20.43 -6.06 -2.11
CA SER A 196 -19.61 -5.19 -1.24
C SER A 196 -20.31 -3.85 -1.00
N PHE A 197 -20.89 -3.26 -2.05
CA PHE A 197 -21.61 -2.00 -1.93
C PHE A 197 -22.92 -2.16 -1.15
N GLN A 198 -23.62 -3.29 -1.30
CA GLN A 198 -24.77 -3.62 -0.48
C GLN A 198 -24.41 -3.73 1.00
N GLY A 199 -23.24 -4.29 1.32
CA GLY A 199 -22.69 -4.30 2.68
C GLY A 199 -22.49 -2.89 3.23
N ILE A 200 -21.96 -1.97 2.42
CA ILE A 200 -21.76 -0.56 2.77
C ILE A 200 -23.10 0.14 3.02
N LEU A 201 -24.13 -0.11 2.19
CA LEU A 201 -25.45 0.48 2.41
C LEU A 201 -26.17 -0.09 3.64
N ARG A 202 -25.93 -1.36 3.99
CA ARG A 202 -26.48 -1.97 5.21
C ARG A 202 -25.74 -1.55 6.47
N SER A 203 -24.47 -1.18 6.36
CA SER A 203 -23.73 -0.63 7.49
C SER A 203 -24.24 0.79 7.75
N GLU A 204 -24.77 1.04 8.94
CA GLU A 204 -25.19 2.36 9.45
C GLU A 204 -23.97 3.26 9.72
N ILE A 205 -23.04 3.35 8.77
CA ILE A 205 -21.86 4.21 8.92
C ILE A 205 -22.32 5.65 8.69
N GLU A 206 -22.24 6.44 9.75
CA GLU A 206 -22.46 7.88 9.72
C GLU A 206 -21.56 8.52 8.64
N GLY A 207 -22.17 9.22 7.68
CA GLY A 207 -21.45 9.95 6.62
C GLY A 207 -21.50 9.33 5.22
N ILE A 208 -21.99 8.10 5.03
CA ILE A 208 -22.19 7.57 3.67
C ILE A 208 -23.25 8.40 2.92
N GLU A 209 -24.29 8.86 3.63
CA GLU A 209 -25.35 9.66 3.03
C GLU A 209 -24.86 11.00 2.45
N SER A 210 -23.87 11.66 3.08
CA SER A 210 -23.33 12.92 2.56
C SER A 210 -22.54 12.70 1.28
N ILE A 211 -21.72 11.65 1.23
CA ILE A 211 -20.94 11.27 0.04
C ILE A 211 -21.86 10.90 -1.12
N LEU A 212 -22.95 10.18 -0.83
CA LEU A 212 -23.96 9.80 -1.82
C LEU A 212 -24.74 11.01 -2.36
N LYS A 213 -25.05 11.99 -1.50
CA LYS A 213 -25.70 13.26 -1.90
C LYS A 213 -24.81 14.10 -2.80
N GLU A 214 -23.50 14.13 -2.55
CA GLU A 214 -22.55 14.89 -3.38
C GLU A 214 -22.37 14.30 -4.79
N ASN A 215 -22.68 13.02 -5.00
CA ASN A 215 -22.38 12.31 -6.25
C ASN A 215 -23.59 11.52 -6.82
N PRO A 216 -24.67 12.19 -7.28
CA PRO A 216 -25.88 11.51 -7.77
C PRO A 216 -25.61 10.64 -9.01
N SER A 217 -24.60 10.99 -9.82
CA SER A 217 -24.21 10.22 -11.01
C SER A 217 -23.69 8.82 -10.67
N PHE A 218 -23.14 8.63 -9.46
CA PHE A 218 -22.66 7.34 -8.99
C PHE A 218 -23.83 6.39 -8.73
N ILE A 219 -24.90 6.87 -8.08
CA ILE A 219 -26.12 6.10 -7.79
C ILE A 219 -26.77 5.63 -9.09
N LEU A 220 -26.89 6.51 -10.10
CA LEU A 220 -27.48 6.15 -11.40
C LEU A 220 -26.66 5.07 -12.15
N LYS A 221 -25.32 5.13 -12.06
CA LYS A 221 -24.44 4.11 -12.65
C LYS A 221 -24.50 2.79 -11.90
N PHE A 222 -24.58 2.85 -10.57
CA PHE A 222 -24.71 1.68 -9.70
C PHE A 222 -26.03 0.97 -10.00
N GLU A 223 -27.13 1.70 -10.00
CA GLU A 223 -28.46 1.18 -10.33
C GLU A 223 -28.46 0.47 -11.68
N LYS A 224 -27.97 1.13 -12.74
CA LYS A 224 -27.94 0.54 -14.08
C LYS A 224 -27.14 -0.77 -14.16
N LYS A 225 -26.12 -0.94 -13.31
CA LYS A 225 -25.23 -2.11 -13.35
C LYS A 225 -25.57 -3.20 -12.35
N CYS A 226 -26.08 -2.85 -11.17
CA CYS A 226 -26.28 -3.76 -10.04
C CYS A 226 -27.76 -4.11 -9.80
N LEU A 227 -28.71 -3.26 -10.16
CA LEU A 227 -30.13 -3.55 -10.00
C LEU A 227 -30.59 -4.88 -10.67
N PRO A 228 -30.13 -5.25 -11.90
CA PRO A 228 -30.53 -6.53 -12.48
C PRO A 228 -29.97 -7.74 -11.71
N VAL A 229 -28.82 -7.61 -11.04
CA VAL A 229 -28.21 -8.69 -10.26
C VAL A 229 -28.87 -8.85 -8.89
N ILE A 230 -29.37 -7.76 -8.32
CA ILE A 230 -29.99 -7.72 -6.98
C ILE A 230 -31.43 -8.25 -7.03
N ARG A 231 -32.19 -7.95 -8.09
CA ARG A 231 -33.59 -8.41 -8.25
C ARG A 231 -33.75 -9.93 -8.23
N GLU A 232 -32.71 -10.68 -8.56
CA GLU A 232 -32.76 -12.14 -8.48
C GLU A 232 -32.68 -12.67 -7.05
N ASN A 233 -32.27 -11.85 -6.07
CA ASN A 233 -31.87 -12.32 -4.75
C ASN A 233 -32.62 -11.69 -3.55
N ASP A 234 -33.12 -10.44 -3.63
CA ASP A 234 -33.70 -9.78 -2.44
C ASP A 234 -34.62 -8.57 -2.75
N ASP A 235 -35.94 -8.74 -2.62
CA ASP A 235 -36.96 -7.68 -2.82
C ASP A 235 -36.89 -6.57 -1.76
N SER A 236 -36.27 -6.83 -0.60
CA SER A 236 -36.17 -5.87 0.50
C SER A 236 -35.26 -4.69 0.16
N LEU A 237 -34.19 -4.96 -0.60
CA LEU A 237 -33.20 -3.94 -0.95
C LEU A 237 -33.74 -2.93 -1.97
N GLU A 238 -34.62 -3.37 -2.88
CA GLU A 238 -35.25 -2.49 -3.86
C GLU A 238 -36.07 -1.39 -3.15
N ARG A 239 -36.74 -1.72 -2.04
CA ARG A 239 -37.49 -0.74 -1.24
C ARG A 239 -36.58 0.29 -0.57
N GLN A 240 -35.43 -0.13 -0.02
CA GLN A 240 -34.46 0.79 0.60
C GLN A 240 -33.85 1.77 -0.41
N ILE A 241 -33.56 1.30 -1.63
CA ILE A 241 -33.04 2.15 -2.72
C ILE A 241 -34.10 3.18 -3.17
N ILE A 242 -35.37 2.78 -3.24
CA ILE A 242 -36.47 3.69 -3.57
C ILE A 242 -36.65 4.75 -2.47
N GLU A 243 -36.60 4.35 -1.20
CA GLU A 243 -36.69 5.29 -0.07
C GLU A 243 -35.53 6.30 -0.06
N LEU A 244 -34.30 5.83 -0.32
CA LEU A 244 -33.13 6.72 -0.47
C LEU A 244 -33.28 7.69 -1.63
N LYS A 245 -33.89 7.26 -2.76
CA LYS A 245 -34.19 8.16 -3.88
C LYS A 245 -35.19 9.24 -3.50
N GLU A 246 -36.24 8.90 -2.76
CA GLU A 246 -37.19 9.90 -2.27
C GLU A 246 -36.52 10.91 -1.33
N LYS A 247 -35.62 10.43 -0.45
CA LYS A 247 -34.83 11.29 0.44
C LYS A 247 -33.85 12.21 -0.32
N ILE A 248 -33.28 11.75 -1.44
CA ILE A 248 -32.34 12.54 -2.26
C ILE A 248 -33.09 13.51 -3.19
N LYS A 249 -34.27 13.10 -3.70
CA LYS A 249 -35.06 13.89 -4.67
C LYS A 249 -35.89 15.00 -4.00
N SER A 250 -36.05 14.96 -2.68
CA SER A 250 -36.57 16.07 -1.88
C SER A 250 -35.44 16.88 -1.24
N PRO A 251 -34.76 17.78 -1.98
CA PRO A 251 -34.19 18.93 -1.31
C PRO A 251 -35.39 19.79 -0.88
N GLU A 252 -35.77 19.71 0.40
CA GLU A 252 -36.44 20.83 1.04
C GLU A 252 -35.50 22.03 0.87
N ILE A 253 -35.75 22.84 -0.16
CA ILE A 253 -35.34 24.24 -0.21
C ILE A 253 -36.16 24.92 0.90
N LYS A 254 -35.72 24.77 2.15
CA LYS A 254 -36.02 25.75 3.17
C LYS A 254 -35.11 26.92 2.86
N GLU A 255 -35.60 27.84 2.03
CA GLU A 255 -35.15 29.22 1.99
C GLU A 255 -35.16 29.72 3.44
N LYS A 256 -34.01 29.63 4.08
CA LYS A 256 -33.75 30.32 5.33
C LYS A 256 -33.29 31.70 4.88
N ASP A 257 -34.23 32.64 4.90
CA ASP A 257 -33.96 34.07 4.88
C ASP A 257 -33.07 34.41 6.09
N THR A 258 -31.76 34.18 5.97
CA THR A 258 -30.78 34.84 6.82
C THR A 258 -30.36 36.12 6.10
N SER A 259 -31.13 37.16 6.41
CA SER A 259 -30.77 38.56 6.29
C SER A 259 -29.29 38.77 6.56
N ASP A 260 -28.68 39.46 5.60
CA ASP A 260 -27.43 40.19 5.68
C ASP A 260 -27.20 40.83 7.06
N ASP A 261 -26.02 40.56 7.64
CA ASP A 261 -25.19 41.55 8.34
C ASP A 261 -23.99 40.85 8.99
N ASN A 262 -22.85 40.82 8.28
CA ASN A 262 -21.50 41.00 8.85
C ASN A 262 -20.42 40.77 7.79
N ARG A 263 -20.31 41.74 6.86
CA ARG A 263 -19.17 41.86 5.95
C ARG A 263 -18.37 43.10 6.36
N GLY A 264 -17.49 42.95 7.34
CA GLY A 264 -16.51 44.00 7.62
C GLY A 264 -15.79 43.81 8.94
N LYS A 265 -14.62 43.17 8.89
CA LYS A 265 -13.41 43.37 9.75
C LYS A 265 -12.67 42.06 9.95
N GLN A 266 -11.86 41.65 8.99
CA GLN A 266 -10.78 40.69 9.22
C GLN A 266 -9.78 40.77 8.06
N LYS A 267 -9.06 41.89 7.94
CA LYS A 267 -7.96 42.02 6.97
C LYS A 267 -6.66 42.65 7.50
N ASP A 268 -6.54 43.02 8.78
CA ASP A 268 -5.39 43.83 9.21
C ASP A 268 -4.41 43.17 10.22
N GLU A 269 -4.58 41.91 10.62
CA GLU A 269 -3.70 41.32 11.66
C GLU A 269 -2.59 40.37 11.18
N THR A 270 -2.53 40.00 9.90
CA THR A 270 -1.58 38.96 9.45
C THR A 270 -0.22 39.50 8.99
N GLN A 271 0.00 40.82 8.89
CA GLN A 271 1.28 41.38 8.41
C GLN A 271 2.29 41.76 9.49
N LYS A 272 2.01 41.56 10.79
CA LYS A 272 2.92 42.01 11.87
C LYS A 272 3.83 40.91 12.46
N VAL A 273 3.77 39.67 11.96
CA VAL A 273 4.52 38.54 12.55
C VAL A 273 5.80 38.18 11.75
N GLU A 274 5.95 38.64 10.51
CA GLU A 274 7.09 38.25 9.67
C GLU A 274 8.38 39.07 9.84
N GLN A 275 8.34 40.24 10.49
CA GLN A 275 9.53 41.10 10.64
C GLN A 275 10.38 40.86 11.91
N LYS A 276 10.11 39.81 12.70
CA LYS A 276 10.84 39.55 13.96
C LYS A 276 11.79 38.34 13.92
N ARG A 277 12.17 37.85 12.73
CA ARG A 277 13.07 36.68 12.58
C ARG A 277 14.41 36.95 11.89
N GLU A 278 14.74 38.20 11.58
CA GLU A 278 16.08 38.58 11.09
C GLU A 278 16.86 39.24 12.23
N GLY A 279 17.64 38.46 12.99
CA GLY A 279 18.44 39.00 14.08
C GLY A 279 18.90 37.97 15.10
N LYS A 280 19.53 36.88 14.65
CA LYS A 280 20.40 36.07 15.51
C LYS A 280 21.69 35.78 14.77
N GLU A 281 22.67 36.66 14.98
CA GLU A 281 24.08 36.41 14.70
C GLU A 281 24.54 35.20 15.53
N PHE A 282 25.16 34.22 14.86
CA PHE A 282 25.91 33.14 15.50
C PHE A 282 27.35 33.61 15.75
N PRO A 283 27.91 33.42 16.96
CA PRO A 283 29.32 33.67 17.21
C PRO A 283 30.18 32.63 16.48
N LYS A 284 31.22 33.11 15.80
CA LYS A 284 32.32 32.28 15.30
C LYS A 284 33.18 31.87 16.48
N ASN A 285 33.36 30.56 16.67
CA ASN A 285 34.42 30.04 17.51
C ASN A 285 35.65 29.85 16.63
N ASP A 286 36.73 30.52 17.01
CA ASP A 286 38.08 30.28 16.52
C ASP A 286 38.68 29.10 17.33
N GLU A 287 39.06 28.04 16.63
CA GLU A 287 40.04 27.03 17.04
C GLU A 287 40.81 26.54 15.82
#